data_AF-A0AAP2Z131-F1
#
_entry.id   AF-A0AAP2Z131-F1
#
_cell.length_a   1.000
_cell.length_b   1.000
_cell.length_c   1.000
_cell.angle_alpha   90.00
_cell.angle_beta   90.00
_cell.angle_gamma   90.00
#
_symmetry.space_group_name_H-M   'P 1'
#
loop_
_entity.id
_entity.type
_entity.pdbx_description
1 polymer ?
#
loop_
_entity_poly.entity_id
_entity_poly.type
_entity_poly.pdbx_seq_one_letter_code
_entity_poly.pdbx_strand_id
1 'polypeptide(L)'
;MPDDVRDTSPDFDEIDYTELSDFFDRKGAVELISLLNSEGYRFDEIDDLLDVSRGYLNDRRDEAVHLGLIVPDQAYRDDTLRRVWTLTALGHYIRQRMRHLGLTESHERLVNARREYTDRKEEFLEWVDDPDEIQEYTERMWKDHRPHPSELPEEMKDVFRRIDEDQF
;
A
#
# COMPACT_ATOMS: atom_id res chain seq x y z
N MET A 1 -24.04 10.87 -31.36
CA MET A 1 -24.25 12.12 -30.60
C MET A 1 -22.92 12.39 -29.92
N PRO A 2 -22.34 13.60 -30.01
CA PRO A 2 -21.03 13.85 -29.42
C PRO A 2 -21.16 13.83 -27.90
N ASP A 3 -20.22 13.14 -27.27
CA ASP A 3 -20.07 13.05 -25.82
C ASP A 3 -20.05 14.45 -25.22
N ASP A 4 -20.97 14.68 -24.28
CA ASP A 4 -20.97 15.82 -23.38
C ASP A 4 -19.75 15.67 -22.46
N VAL A 5 -18.57 15.97 -22.98
CA VAL A 5 -17.34 16.07 -22.19
C VAL A 5 -17.58 17.23 -21.25
N ARG A 6 -18.05 16.91 -20.05
CA ARG A 6 -18.15 17.88 -18.96
C ARG A 6 -16.82 18.59 -18.89
N ASP A 7 -16.83 19.89 -19.12
CA ASP A 7 -15.64 20.71 -18.96
C ASP A 7 -15.24 20.63 -17.48
N THR A 8 -14.27 19.77 -17.20
CA THR A 8 -13.68 19.59 -15.87
C THR A 8 -12.38 20.37 -15.76
N SER A 9 -12.11 21.29 -16.70
CA SER A 9 -10.95 22.16 -16.64
C SER A 9 -11.00 22.94 -15.34
N PRO A 10 -9.96 22.88 -14.50
CA PRO A 10 -9.96 23.61 -13.25
C PRO A 10 -9.97 25.11 -13.52
N ASP A 11 -10.81 25.83 -12.79
CA ASP A 11 -10.59 27.25 -12.56
C ASP A 11 -9.52 27.40 -11.48
N PHE A 12 -8.30 27.73 -11.91
CA PHE A 12 -7.14 27.82 -11.02
C PHE A 12 -7.24 28.94 -9.99
N ASP A 13 -8.12 29.92 -10.20
CA ASP A 13 -8.34 31.04 -9.28
C ASP A 13 -9.30 30.66 -8.14
N GLU A 14 -10.10 29.60 -8.32
CA GLU A 14 -11.05 29.10 -7.30
C GLU A 14 -10.47 27.95 -6.44
N ILE A 15 -9.27 27.45 -6.75
CA ILE A 15 -8.64 26.37 -5.98
C ILE A 15 -8.15 26.89 -4.62
N ASP A 16 -8.66 26.31 -3.54
CA ASP A 16 -8.04 26.46 -2.21
C ASP A 16 -6.77 25.60 -2.12
N TYR A 17 -5.63 26.21 -2.42
CA TYR A 17 -4.33 25.53 -2.36
C TYR A 17 -3.91 25.11 -0.96
N THR A 18 -4.46 25.73 0.09
CA THR A 18 -4.17 25.34 1.48
C THR A 18 -4.88 24.03 1.79
N GLU A 19 -6.19 23.95 1.48
CA GLU A 19 -6.96 22.73 1.68
C GLU A 19 -6.46 21.59 0.79
N LEU A 20 -6.05 21.89 -0.45
CA LEU A 20 -5.44 20.91 -1.34
C LEU A 20 -4.14 20.34 -0.77
N SER A 21 -3.28 21.19 -0.19
CA SER A 21 -2.04 20.75 0.46
C SER A 21 -2.32 19.91 1.69
N ASP A 22 -3.24 20.36 2.55
CA ASP A 22 -3.65 19.65 3.76
C ASP A 22 -4.24 18.28 3.44
N PHE A 23 -4.98 18.16 2.33
CA PHE A 23 -5.48 16.88 1.85
C PHE A 23 -4.34 15.90 1.53
N PHE A 24 -3.34 16.32 0.77
CA PHE A 24 -2.23 15.43 0.39
C PHE A 24 -1.29 15.07 1.55
N ASP A 25 -1.30 15.82 2.65
CA ASP A 25 -0.59 15.46 3.89
C ASP A 25 -1.33 14.39 4.71
N ARG A 26 -2.63 14.18 4.46
CA ARG A 26 -3.42 13.15 5.16
C ARG A 26 -3.10 11.75 4.67
N LYS A 27 -3.03 10.81 5.61
CA LYS A 27 -2.87 9.38 5.33
C LYS A 27 -3.94 8.89 4.35
N GLY A 28 -3.51 8.21 3.28
CA GLY A 28 -4.39 7.60 2.28
C GLY A 28 -4.76 8.51 1.10
N ALA A 29 -4.47 9.82 1.15
CA ALA A 29 -4.81 10.76 0.09
C ALA A 29 -3.93 10.56 -1.16
N VAL A 30 -2.61 10.51 -0.96
CA VAL A 30 -1.63 10.23 -2.03
C VAL A 30 -1.90 8.86 -2.65
N GLU A 31 -2.19 7.86 -1.83
CA GLU A 31 -2.42 6.50 -2.29
C GLU A 31 -3.72 6.38 -3.08
N LEU A 32 -4.81 7.02 -2.62
CA LEU A 32 -6.07 7.10 -3.34
C LEU A 32 -5.87 7.66 -4.76
N ILE A 33 -5.23 8.83 -4.89
CA ILE A 33 -5.03 9.46 -6.20
C ILE A 33 -4.04 8.66 -7.06
N SER A 34 -3.02 8.03 -6.46
CA SER A 34 -2.05 7.20 -7.18
C SER A 34 -2.72 6.00 -7.88
N LEU A 35 -3.66 5.36 -7.17
CA LEU A 35 -4.36 4.17 -7.65
C LEU A 35 -5.36 4.47 -8.75
N LEU A 36 -5.98 5.65 -8.78
CA LEU A 36 -6.92 6.01 -9.84
C LEU A 36 -6.21 6.15 -11.19
N ASN A 37 -6.54 5.29 -12.16
CA ASN A 37 -6.05 5.39 -13.54
C ASN A 37 -7.14 5.95 -14.48
N SER A 38 -6.84 5.98 -15.78
CA SER A 38 -7.77 6.46 -16.82
C SER A 38 -9.03 5.61 -17.01
N GLU A 39 -9.08 4.39 -16.48
CA GLU A 39 -10.25 3.51 -16.57
C GLU A 39 -11.19 3.67 -15.35
N GLY A 40 -10.77 4.46 -14.35
CA GLY A 40 -11.42 4.54 -13.05
C GLY A 40 -11.25 3.26 -12.23
N TYR A 41 -11.39 3.38 -10.91
CA TYR A 41 -11.36 2.22 -10.03
C TYR A 41 -12.65 2.11 -9.23
N ARG A 42 -12.99 0.86 -8.88
CA ARG A 42 -13.99 0.61 -7.85
C ARG A 42 -13.39 0.94 -6.50
N PHE A 43 -14.21 1.58 -5.67
CA PHE A 43 -13.83 1.93 -4.32
C PHE A 43 -13.44 0.69 -3.48
N ASP A 44 -14.18 -0.42 -3.62
CA ASP A 44 -13.87 -1.67 -2.92
C ASP A 44 -12.53 -2.28 -3.37
N GLU A 45 -12.13 -2.07 -4.63
CA GLU A 45 -10.86 -2.56 -5.16
C GLU A 45 -9.68 -1.71 -4.68
N ILE A 46 -9.92 -0.47 -4.26
CA ILE A 46 -8.92 0.40 -3.64
C ILE A 46 -8.77 0.06 -2.15
N ASP A 47 -9.88 -0.25 -1.47
CA ASP A 47 -9.90 -0.62 -0.04
C ASP A 47 -8.92 -1.77 0.25
N ASP A 48 -8.91 -2.79 -0.60
CA ASP A 48 -8.02 -3.96 -0.46
C ASP A 48 -6.52 -3.64 -0.71
N LEU A 49 -6.21 -2.47 -1.28
CA LEU A 49 -4.85 -2.06 -1.63
C LEU A 49 -4.22 -1.11 -0.62
N LEU A 50 -5.03 -0.56 0.29
CA LEU A 50 -4.60 0.48 1.21
C LEU A 50 -4.60 -0.02 2.65
N ASP A 51 -3.55 0.33 3.38
CA ASP A 51 -3.42 0.07 4.82
C ASP A 51 -4.13 1.16 5.65
N VAL A 52 -5.40 1.40 5.31
CA VAL A 52 -6.31 2.30 6.01
C VAL A 52 -7.67 1.64 6.15
N SER A 53 -8.43 2.01 7.17
CA SER A 53 -9.78 1.48 7.29
C SER A 53 -10.68 2.06 6.20
N ARG A 54 -11.70 1.29 5.80
CA ARG A 54 -12.75 1.73 4.86
C ARG A 54 -13.38 3.07 5.23
N GLY A 55 -13.53 3.34 6.54
CA GLY A 55 -14.02 4.63 7.04
C GLY A 55 -13.10 5.79 6.65
N TYR A 56 -11.80 5.63 6.91
CA TYR A 56 -10.80 6.63 6.51
C TYR A 56 -10.74 6.85 5.01
N LEU A 57 -10.88 5.78 4.22
CA LEU A 57 -10.88 5.88 2.76
C LEU A 57 -12.13 6.60 2.23
N ASN A 58 -13.29 6.43 2.88
CA ASN A 58 -14.50 7.16 2.51
C ASN A 58 -14.31 8.66 2.75
N ASP A 59 -13.71 9.04 3.88
CA ASP A 59 -13.42 10.44 4.19
C ASP A 59 -12.48 11.04 3.14
N ARG A 60 -11.41 10.33 2.75
CA ARG A 60 -10.48 10.81 1.70
C ARG A 60 -11.16 10.93 0.34
N ARG A 61 -12.07 10.03 0.00
CA ARG A 61 -12.84 10.12 -1.24
C ARG A 61 -13.73 11.35 -1.24
N ASP A 62 -14.47 11.57 -0.16
CA ASP A 62 -15.42 12.67 -0.08
C ASP A 62 -14.68 14.03 -0.09
N GLU A 63 -13.51 14.11 0.55
CA GLU A 63 -12.58 15.24 0.44
C GLU A 63 -12.05 15.43 -0.98
N ALA A 64 -11.63 14.36 -1.66
CA ALA A 64 -11.15 14.43 -3.04
C ALA A 64 -12.25 14.87 -4.03
N VAL A 65 -13.52 14.51 -3.76
CA VAL A 65 -14.68 15.02 -4.51
C VAL A 65 -14.88 16.51 -4.22
N HIS A 66 -14.79 16.91 -2.95
CA HIS A 66 -14.94 18.31 -2.54
C HIS A 66 -13.91 19.21 -3.22
N LEU A 67 -12.66 18.76 -3.27
CA LEU A 67 -11.55 19.44 -3.95
C LEU A 67 -11.58 19.33 -5.49
N GLY A 68 -12.61 18.68 -6.04
CA GLY A 68 -12.76 18.52 -7.48
C GLY A 68 -11.64 17.70 -8.12
N LEU A 69 -11.01 16.78 -7.40
CA LEU A 69 -9.96 15.89 -7.91
C LEU A 69 -10.54 14.64 -8.58
N ILE A 70 -11.70 14.18 -8.10
CA ILE A 70 -12.36 12.98 -8.58
C ILE A 70 -13.86 13.20 -8.74
N VAL A 71 -14.48 12.42 -9.61
CA VAL A 71 -15.93 12.43 -9.85
C VAL A 71 -16.47 11.00 -10.00
N PRO A 72 -17.74 10.76 -9.63
CA PRO A 72 -18.37 9.47 -9.89
C PRO A 72 -18.63 9.31 -11.39
N ASP A 73 -18.32 8.13 -11.92
CA ASP A 73 -18.51 7.77 -13.32
C ASP A 73 -19.07 6.35 -13.45
N GLN A 74 -19.36 5.92 -14.69
CA GLN A 74 -19.81 4.57 -15.01
C GLN A 74 -18.88 3.94 -16.04
N ALA A 75 -18.35 2.76 -15.71
CA ALA A 75 -17.52 1.97 -16.60
C ALA A 75 -18.17 0.61 -16.88
N TYR A 76 -18.08 0.14 -18.12
CA TYR A 76 -18.42 -1.23 -18.47
C TYR A 76 -17.24 -2.15 -18.13
N ARG A 77 -17.49 -3.14 -17.27
CA ARG A 77 -16.55 -4.23 -16.99
C ARG A 77 -17.34 -5.54 -16.96
N ASP A 78 -16.89 -6.54 -17.72
CA ASP A 78 -17.53 -7.86 -17.85
C ASP A 78 -19.04 -7.75 -18.20
N ASP A 79 -19.36 -7.01 -19.27
CA ASP A 79 -20.73 -6.74 -19.75
C ASP A 79 -21.68 -6.11 -18.71
N THR A 80 -21.14 -5.64 -17.58
CA THR A 80 -21.90 -5.02 -16.49
C THR A 80 -21.50 -3.56 -16.35
N LEU A 81 -22.49 -2.68 -16.38
CA LEU A 81 -22.29 -1.27 -16.06
C LEU A 81 -22.07 -1.12 -14.55
N ARG A 82 -20.94 -0.56 -14.15
CA ARG A 82 -20.57 -0.40 -12.74
C ARG A 82 -20.20 1.05 -12.43
N ARG A 83 -20.50 1.47 -11.20
CA ARG A 83 -20.09 2.77 -10.68
C ARG A 83 -18.61 2.73 -10.31
N VAL A 84 -17.87 3.69 -10.83
CA VAL A 84 -16.44 3.88 -10.56
C VAL A 84 -16.17 5.32 -10.16
N TRP A 85 -14.95 5.58 -9.69
CA TRP A 85 -14.44 6.94 -9.49
C TRP A 85 -13.33 7.19 -10.48
N THR A 86 -13.36 8.36 -11.13
CA THR A 86 -12.37 8.78 -12.11
C THR A 86 -11.81 10.15 -11.76
N LEU A 87 -10.65 10.47 -12.31
CA LEU A 87 -9.99 11.75 -12.09
C LEU A 87 -10.68 12.85 -12.92
N THR A 88 -10.79 14.04 -12.35
CA THR A 88 -11.06 15.26 -13.12
C THR A 88 -9.80 15.70 -13.87
N ALA A 89 -9.88 16.77 -14.68
CA ALA A 89 -8.66 17.33 -15.28
C ALA A 89 -7.62 17.77 -14.23
N LEU A 90 -8.06 18.38 -13.11
CA LEU A 90 -7.16 18.74 -12.01
C LEU A 90 -6.51 17.50 -11.38
N GLY A 91 -7.32 16.47 -11.06
CA GLY A 91 -6.81 15.21 -10.54
C GLY A 91 -5.81 14.54 -11.48
N HIS A 92 -6.06 14.61 -12.79
CA HIS A 92 -5.13 14.11 -13.81
C HIS A 92 -3.80 14.86 -13.81
N TYR A 93 -3.81 16.20 -13.76
CA TYR A 93 -2.57 16.98 -13.72
C TYR A 93 -1.74 16.70 -12.46
N ILE A 94 -2.40 16.62 -11.30
CA ILE A 94 -1.72 16.31 -10.04
C ILE A 94 -1.14 14.89 -10.08
N ARG A 95 -1.92 13.89 -10.51
CA ARG A 95 -1.41 12.52 -10.66
C ARG A 95 -0.24 12.44 -11.64
N GLN A 96 -0.30 13.18 -12.74
CA GLN A 96 0.81 13.25 -13.68
C GLN A 96 2.06 13.85 -13.03
N ARG A 97 1.92 14.86 -12.17
CA ARG A 97 3.03 15.40 -11.37
C ARG A 97 3.57 14.36 -10.39
N MET A 98 2.71 13.60 -9.72
CA MET A 98 3.11 12.50 -8.82
C MET A 98 3.94 11.45 -9.57
N ARG A 99 3.53 11.09 -10.78
CA ARG A 99 4.28 10.18 -11.66
C ARG A 99 5.64 10.74 -12.05
N HIS A 100 5.71 12.02 -12.44
CA HIS A 100 7.01 12.65 -12.75
C HIS A 100 7.97 12.69 -11.56
N LEU A 101 7.46 12.70 -10.34
CA LEU A 101 8.26 12.61 -9.11
C LEU A 101 8.60 11.16 -8.71
N GLY A 102 8.08 10.16 -9.41
CA GLY A 102 8.24 8.74 -9.06
C GLY A 102 7.41 8.30 -7.84
N LEU A 103 6.42 9.10 -7.44
CA LEU A 103 5.60 8.82 -6.25
C LEU A 103 4.65 7.65 -6.51
N THR A 104 4.07 7.57 -7.71
CA THR A 104 3.17 6.47 -8.09
C THR A 104 3.90 5.12 -8.12
N GLU A 105 5.12 5.08 -8.64
CA GLU A 105 5.96 3.89 -8.73
C GLU A 105 6.50 3.48 -7.36
N SER A 106 6.74 4.46 -6.47
CA SER A 106 7.11 4.18 -5.08
C SER A 106 5.94 3.61 -4.28
N HIS A 107 4.73 4.11 -4.52
CA HIS A 107 3.50 3.56 -3.93
C HIS A 107 3.24 2.14 -4.44
N GLU A 108 3.39 1.87 -5.73
CA GLU A 108 3.24 0.51 -6.29
C GLU A 108 4.21 -0.48 -5.65
N ARG A 109 5.48 -0.09 -5.47
CA ARG A 109 6.47 -0.91 -4.75
C ARG A 109 6.07 -1.17 -3.31
N LEU A 110 5.52 -0.17 -2.62
CA LEU A 110 5.02 -0.34 -1.25
C LEU A 110 3.86 -1.34 -1.17
N VAL A 111 2.89 -1.24 -2.10
CA VAL A 111 1.76 -2.17 -2.17
C VAL A 111 2.25 -3.60 -2.42
N ASN A 112 3.18 -3.79 -3.37
CA ASN A 112 3.74 -5.11 -3.66
C ASN A 112 4.52 -5.69 -2.47
N ALA A 113 5.35 -4.86 -1.80
CA ALA A 113 6.09 -5.29 -0.62
C ALA A 113 5.16 -5.68 0.54
N ARG A 114 4.03 -4.99 0.71
CA ARG A 114 3.02 -5.36 1.72
C ARG A 114 2.37 -6.70 1.40
N ARG A 115 1.99 -6.94 0.15
CA ARG A 115 1.43 -8.23 -0.29
C ARG A 115 2.41 -9.37 -0.05
N GLU A 116 3.66 -9.19 -0.50
CA GLU A 116 4.73 -10.17 -0.31
C GLU A 116 5.01 -10.47 1.17
N TYR A 117 4.92 -9.44 2.03
CA TYR A 117 5.01 -9.63 3.48
C TYR A 117 3.82 -10.45 4.03
N THR A 118 2.60 -10.14 3.62
CA THR A 118 1.40 -10.87 4.04
C THR A 118 1.47 -12.34 3.62
N ASP A 119 1.83 -12.61 2.37
CA ASP A 119 1.96 -13.98 1.84
C ASP A 119 3.01 -14.77 2.64
N ARG A 120 4.20 -14.19 2.86
CA ARG A 120 5.25 -14.82 3.68
C ARG A 120 4.85 -15.00 5.14
N LYS A 121 4.06 -14.08 5.68
CA LYS A 121 3.56 -14.17 7.04
C LYS A 121 2.56 -15.33 7.14
N GLU A 122 1.68 -15.50 6.17
CA GLU A 122 0.75 -16.63 6.10
C GLU A 122 1.52 -17.95 6.02
N GLU A 123 2.50 -18.07 5.12
CA GLU A 123 3.40 -19.24 5.04
C GLU A 123 4.11 -19.52 6.38
N PHE A 124 4.59 -18.48 7.05
CA PHE A 124 5.20 -18.62 8.37
C PHE A 124 4.19 -19.08 9.44
N LEU A 125 2.95 -18.58 9.42
CA LEU A 125 1.92 -19.00 10.36
C LEU A 125 1.50 -20.45 10.12
N GLU A 126 1.42 -20.89 8.86
CA GLU A 126 1.20 -22.29 8.51
C GLU A 126 2.30 -23.19 9.08
N TRP A 127 3.57 -22.79 8.94
CA TRP A 127 4.71 -23.51 9.54
C TRP A 127 4.64 -23.54 11.07
N VAL A 128 4.26 -22.44 11.74
CA VAL A 128 4.11 -22.40 13.20
C VAL A 128 2.98 -23.30 13.70
N ASP A 129 1.92 -23.46 12.91
CA ASP A 129 0.77 -24.29 13.25
C ASP A 129 1.03 -25.80 13.07
N ASP A 130 2.19 -26.20 12.50
CA ASP A 130 2.65 -27.59 12.39
C ASP A 130 3.86 -27.90 13.31
N PRO A 131 3.63 -28.56 14.47
CA PRO A 131 4.70 -28.94 15.39
C PRO A 131 5.78 -29.85 14.78
N ASP A 132 5.43 -30.69 13.80
CA ASP A 132 6.38 -31.63 13.18
C ASP A 132 7.35 -30.86 12.27
N GLU A 133 6.88 -29.84 11.55
CA GLU A 133 7.74 -28.96 10.73
C GLU A 133 8.67 -28.10 11.59
N ILE A 134 8.22 -27.66 12.77
CA ILE A 134 9.08 -26.94 13.73
C ILE A 134 10.21 -27.85 14.22
N GLN A 135 9.88 -29.11 14.54
CA GLN A 135 10.87 -30.08 14.98
C GLN A 135 11.88 -30.38 13.87
N GLU A 136 11.42 -30.64 12.64
CA GLU A 136 12.30 -30.88 11.49
C GLU A 136 13.24 -29.70 11.23
N TYR A 137 12.74 -28.47 11.27
CA TYR A 137 13.55 -27.27 11.09
C TYR A 137 14.61 -27.12 12.19
N THR A 138 14.25 -27.40 13.44
CA THR A 138 15.19 -27.37 14.57
C THR A 138 16.31 -28.39 14.37
N GLU A 139 15.96 -29.64 14.05
CA GLU A 139 16.95 -30.70 13.78
C GLU A 139 17.88 -30.35 12.62
N ARG A 140 17.37 -29.68 11.59
CA ARG A 140 18.16 -29.18 10.46
C ARG A 140 19.13 -28.07 10.89
N MET A 141 18.70 -27.11 11.68
CA MET A 141 19.56 -26.03 12.20
C MET A 141 20.71 -26.56 13.07
N TRP A 142 20.45 -27.61 13.84
CA TRP A 142 21.48 -28.32 14.60
C TRP A 142 22.50 -29.01 13.68
N LYS A 143 22.06 -29.69 12.61
CA LYS A 143 22.95 -30.32 11.61
C LYS A 143 23.80 -29.29 10.88
N ASP A 144 23.24 -28.13 10.59
CA ASP A 144 23.92 -27.03 9.88
C ASP A 144 24.83 -26.18 10.80
N HIS A 145 25.08 -26.62 12.04
CA HIS A 145 25.93 -25.94 13.03
C HIS A 145 25.50 -24.50 13.32
N ARG A 146 24.19 -24.23 13.29
CA ARG A 146 23.58 -22.98 13.74
C ARG A 146 22.67 -23.20 14.96
N PRO A 147 23.13 -23.90 16.02
CA PRO A 147 22.34 -24.01 17.24
C PRO A 147 22.17 -22.63 17.86
N HIS A 148 21.07 -22.44 18.60
CA HIS A 148 20.89 -21.21 19.34
C HIS A 148 21.99 -21.08 20.41
N PRO A 149 22.56 -19.90 20.70
CA PRO A 149 23.67 -19.75 21.64
C PRO A 149 23.38 -20.32 23.04
N SER A 150 22.13 -20.30 23.48
CA SER A 150 21.71 -20.88 24.77
C SER A 150 21.78 -22.41 24.81
N GLU A 151 21.82 -23.06 23.65
CA GLU A 151 21.85 -24.52 23.50
C GLU A 151 23.27 -25.07 23.33
N LEU A 152 24.27 -24.19 23.20
CA LEU A 152 25.66 -24.58 23.18
C LEU A 152 26.10 -25.17 24.54
N PRO A 153 27.12 -26.04 24.58
CA PRO A 153 27.79 -26.40 25.82
C PRO A 153 28.30 -25.14 26.55
N GLU A 154 28.26 -25.11 27.89
CA GLU A 154 28.66 -23.92 28.68
C GLU A 154 30.06 -23.40 28.33
N GLU A 155 30.97 -24.32 27.99
CA GLU A 155 32.34 -24.01 27.56
C GLU A 155 32.39 -23.17 26.26
N MET A 156 31.37 -23.27 25.41
CA MET A 156 31.25 -22.49 24.16
C MET A 156 30.38 -21.24 24.32
N LYS A 157 29.50 -21.18 25.33
CA LYS A 157 28.71 -19.96 25.63
C LYS A 157 29.61 -18.80 26.05
N ASP A 158 30.70 -19.08 26.74
CA ASP A 158 31.69 -18.07 27.15
C ASP A 158 32.44 -17.44 25.96
N VAL A 159 32.56 -18.14 24.83
CA VAL A 159 33.19 -17.60 23.61
C VAL A 159 32.27 -16.58 22.93
N PHE A 160 30.97 -16.87 22.84
CA PHE A 160 29.99 -15.93 22.28
C PHE A 160 29.77 -14.70 23.16
N ARG A 161 29.72 -14.87 24.49
CA ARG A 161 29.59 -13.74 25.44
C ARG A 161 30.73 -12.72 25.29
N ARG A 162 31.95 -13.19 25.03
CA ARG A 162 33.13 -12.33 24.80
C ARG A 162 33.09 -11.59 23.46
N ILE A 163 32.51 -12.19 22.42
CA ILE A 163 32.40 -11.57 21.09
C ILE A 163 31.37 -10.43 21.10
N ASP A 164 30.28 -10.56 21.86
CA ASP A 164 29.29 -9.49 22.03
C ASP A 164 29.79 -8.34 22.93
N GLU A 165 30.66 -8.63 23.90
CA GLU A 165 31.27 -7.62 24.78
C GLU A 165 32.33 -6.75 24.07
N ASP A 166 32.98 -7.25 23.00
CA ASP A 166 33.99 -6.52 22.23
C ASP A 166 33.39 -5.58 21.14
N GLN A 167 32.06 -5.57 20.95
CA GLN A 167 31.37 -4.71 19.96
C GLN A 167 30.72 -3.44 20.53
N PHE A 168 30.91 -3.11 21.82
CA PHE A 168 30.41 -1.88 22.45
C PHE A 168 31.49 -1.06 23.13
#